data_AF-A0A072Q5Y7-F1
#
_entry.id   AF-A0A072Q5Y7-F1
#
_cell.length_a   1.000
_cell.length_b   1.000
_cell.length_c   1.000
_cell.angle_alpha   90.00
_cell.angle_beta   90.00
_cell.angle_gamma   90.00
#
_symmetry.space_group_name_H-M   'P 1'
#
loop_
_entity.id
_entity.type
_entity.pdbx_description
1 polymer ?
#
loop_
_entity_poly.entity_id
_entity_poly.type
_entity_poly.pdbx_seq_one_letter_code
_entity_poly.pdbx_strand_id
1 'polypeptide(L)'
;MFGNYGMRSSQQQLTIAVGKVREDVERAALVVRASYEAGLKALRSRAHPGDVAEAMLEPLREADASNKGSQIRSLNPILAICSCDVDLAQVGISNKSPQLDATYVG
;
A
#
# COMPACT_ATOMS: atom_id res chain seq x y z
N MET A 1 2.30 8.05 -16.16
CA MET A 1 2.93 7.74 -17.47
C MET A 1 3.00 6.23 -17.62
N PHE A 2 2.76 5.73 -18.84
CA PHE A 2 2.91 4.32 -19.21
C PHE A 2 3.85 4.24 -20.40
N GLY A 3 4.87 3.39 -20.33
CA GLY A 3 5.82 3.18 -21.42
C GLY A 3 6.02 1.69 -21.70
N ASN A 4 6.14 1.31 -22.97
CA ASN A 4 6.36 -0.07 -23.38
C ASN A 4 7.62 -0.18 -24.25
N TYR A 5 8.50 -1.12 -23.93
CA TYR A 5 9.68 -1.43 -24.74
C TYR A 5 10.02 -2.90 -24.64
N GLY A 6 10.23 -3.57 -25.79
CA GLY A 6 10.59 -4.99 -25.83
C GLY A 6 9.65 -5.90 -25.04
N MET A 7 8.32 -5.72 -25.19
CA MET A 7 7.27 -6.45 -24.45
C MET A 7 7.30 -6.27 -22.92
N ARG A 8 7.97 -5.25 -22.41
CA ARG A 8 7.95 -4.88 -20.99
C ARG A 8 7.31 -3.52 -20.79
N SER A 9 6.38 -3.46 -19.85
CA SER A 9 5.71 -2.22 -19.44
C SER A 9 6.39 -1.58 -18.25
N SER A 10 6.43 -0.25 -18.25
CA SER A 10 6.77 0.59 -17.10
C SER A 10 5.59 1.52 -16.80
N GLN A 11 5.40 1.81 -15.52
CA GLN A 11 4.40 2.76 -15.05
C GLN A 11 5.04 3.67 -14.01
N GLN A 12 4.90 4.98 -14.21
CA GLN A 12 5.37 6.02 -13.28
C GLN A 12 4.19 6.90 -12.91
N GLN A 13 3.94 7.07 -11.62
CA GLN A 13 2.99 8.03 -11.08
C GLN A 13 3.81 9.08 -10.31
N LEU A 14 3.59 10.36 -10.62
CA LEU A 14 4.31 11.47 -10.03
C LEU A 14 3.36 12.64 -9.79
N THR A 15 3.66 13.42 -8.75
CA THR A 15 2.94 14.64 -8.38
C THR A 15 3.89 15.81 -8.52
N ILE A 16 3.51 16.82 -9.30
CA ILE A 16 4.28 18.06 -9.49
C ILE A 16 3.38 19.23 -9.09
N ALA A 17 3.95 20.20 -8.39
CA ALA A 17 3.28 21.47 -8.12
C ALA A 17 3.93 22.60 -8.92
N VAL A 18 3.13 23.59 -9.32
CA VAL A 18 3.58 24.78 -10.05
C VAL A 18 3.21 26.02 -9.24
N GLY A 19 4.20 26.86 -8.93
CA GLY A 19 4.00 28.05 -8.10
C GLY A 19 4.01 27.75 -6.60
N LYS A 20 3.34 28.60 -5.81
CA LYS A 20 3.28 28.47 -4.34
C LYS A 20 2.31 27.36 -3.94
N VAL A 21 2.81 26.39 -3.20
CA VAL A 21 2.03 25.26 -2.66
C VAL A 21 1.46 25.65 -1.29
N ARG A 22 0.28 25.14 -0.96
CA ARG A 22 -0.29 25.29 0.38
C ARG A 22 0.45 24.35 1.34
N GLU A 23 0.66 24.81 2.58
CA GLU A 23 1.39 24.07 3.61
C GLU A 23 0.78 22.68 3.89
N ASP A 24 -0.54 22.55 3.86
CA ASP A 24 -1.22 21.27 4.04
C ASP A 24 -0.90 20.26 2.93
N VAL A 25 -0.76 20.74 1.70
CA VAL A 25 -0.35 19.92 0.54
C VAL A 25 1.12 19.52 0.64
N GLU A 26 2.00 20.42 1.09
CA GLU A 26 3.41 20.08 1.34
C GLU A 26 3.53 19.01 2.43
N ARG A 27 2.80 19.16 3.53
CA ARG A 27 2.74 18.16 4.59
C ARG A 27 2.26 16.80 4.08
N ALA A 28 1.19 16.78 3.29
CA ALA A 28 0.69 15.55 2.68
C ALA A 28 1.72 14.90 1.74
N ALA A 29 2.45 15.70 0.96
CA ALA A 29 3.50 15.21 0.07
C ALA A 29 4.64 14.53 0.84
N LEU A 30 5.03 15.07 2.00
CA LEU A 30 6.05 14.46 2.87
C LEU A 30 5.58 13.11 3.44
N VAL A 31 4.31 13.01 3.86
CA VAL A 31 3.71 11.75 4.37
C VAL A 31 3.70 10.67 3.27
N VAL A 32 3.23 11.02 2.06
CA VAL A 32 3.23 10.08 0.93
C VAL A 32 4.64 9.68 0.53
N ARG A 33 5.61 10.61 0.62
CA ARG A 33 7.02 10.31 0.35
C ARG A 33 7.59 9.32 1.36
N ALA A 34 7.31 9.51 2.65
CA ALA A 34 7.72 8.59 3.70
C ALA A 34 7.13 7.18 3.50
N SER A 35 5.85 7.09 3.12
CA SER A 35 5.19 5.83 2.75
C SER A 35 5.92 5.11 1.61
N TYR A 36 6.26 5.83 0.53
CA TYR A 36 7.03 5.28 -0.59
C TYR A 36 8.42 4.76 -0.17
N GLU A 37 9.15 5.55 0.62
CA GLU A 37 10.50 5.18 1.07
C GLU A 37 10.49 3.99 2.03
N ALA A 38 9.47 3.88 2.89
CA ALA A 38 9.29 2.71 3.75
C ALA A 38 9.07 1.43 2.94
N GLY A 39 8.24 1.51 1.90
CA GLY A 39 8.05 0.41 0.95
C GLY A 39 9.36 0.00 0.25
N LEU A 40 10.13 0.97 -0.25
CA LEU A 40 11.42 0.69 -0.88
C LEU A 40 12.41 0.00 0.08
N LYS A 41 12.41 0.41 1.36
CA LYS A 41 13.28 -0.19 2.38
C LYS A 41 12.87 -1.61 2.74
N ALA A 42 11.57 -1.89 2.77
CA ALA A 42 11.03 -3.22 3.06
C ALA A 42 11.13 -4.19 1.86
N LEU A 43 11.20 -3.66 0.64
CA LEU A 43 11.26 -4.45 -0.57
C LEU A 43 12.62 -5.16 -0.73
N ARG A 44 12.64 -6.46 -0.49
CA ARG A 44 13.82 -7.32 -0.65
C ARG A 44 13.46 -8.68 -1.23
N SER A 45 14.47 -9.42 -1.70
CA SER A 45 14.26 -10.78 -2.19
C SER A 45 13.62 -11.65 -1.10
N ARG A 46 12.57 -12.39 -1.49
CA ARG A 46 11.76 -13.23 -0.59
C ARG A 46 10.96 -12.48 0.49
N ALA A 47 10.84 -11.15 0.42
CA ALA A 47 9.88 -10.43 1.25
C ALA A 47 8.45 -10.85 0.89
N HIS A 48 7.58 -11.02 1.89
CA HIS A 48 6.17 -11.21 1.62
C HIS A 48 5.58 -9.86 1.18
N PRO A 49 4.82 -9.79 0.07
CA PRO A 49 4.28 -8.51 -0.39
C PRO A 49 3.39 -7.79 0.63
N GLY A 50 2.71 -8.54 1.50
CA GLY A 50 1.92 -7.97 2.60
C GLY A 50 2.77 -7.19 3.61
N ASP A 51 3.99 -7.65 3.92
CA ASP A 51 4.88 -6.95 4.85
C ASP A 51 5.35 -5.61 4.28
N VAL A 52 5.56 -5.58 2.95
CA VAL A 52 5.93 -4.34 2.25
C VAL A 52 4.75 -3.38 2.23
N ALA A 53 3.53 -3.87 1.94
CA ALA A 53 2.32 -3.06 1.97
C ALA A 53 2.07 -2.48 3.37
N GLU A 54 2.27 -3.28 4.42
CA GLU A 54 2.15 -2.85 5.81
C GLU A 54 3.19 -1.78 6.17
N ALA A 55 4.45 -1.96 5.77
CA ALA A 55 5.48 -0.94 5.96
C ALA A 55 5.15 0.38 5.24
N MET A 56 4.47 0.33 4.09
CA MET A 56 4.00 1.52 3.39
C MET A 56 2.81 2.20 4.10
N LEU A 57 2.00 1.47 4.86
CA LEU A 57 0.86 2.03 5.59
C LEU A 57 1.27 2.72 6.88
N GLU A 58 2.33 2.28 7.55
CA GLU A 58 2.73 2.82 8.85
C GLU A 58 2.87 4.36 8.87
N PRO A 59 3.58 5.01 7.92
CA PRO A 59 3.68 6.47 7.90
C PRO A 59 2.34 7.17 7.62
N LEU A 60 1.41 6.47 6.95
CA LEU A 60 0.08 7.01 6.70
C LEU A 60 -0.76 6.97 7.98
N ARG A 61 -0.70 5.87 8.75
CA ARG A 61 -1.41 5.75 10.03
C ARG A 61 -0.89 6.75 11.07
N GLU A 62 0.42 6.93 11.18
CA GLU A 62 1.03 7.95 12.06
C GLU A 62 0.54 9.38 11.73
N ALA A 63 0.20 9.62 10.47
CA ALA A 63 -0.27 10.91 9.97
C ALA A 63 -1.80 11.06 9.94
N ASP A 64 -2.55 10.06 10.42
CA ASP A 64 -4.01 9.95 10.28
C ASP A 64 -4.49 10.10 8.81
N ALA A 65 -3.69 9.58 7.89
CA ALA A 65 -3.93 9.61 6.46
C ALA A 65 -4.51 8.27 5.98
N SER A 66 -5.36 8.33 4.97
CA SER A 66 -5.93 7.14 4.32
C SER A 66 -5.35 6.92 2.93
N ASN A 67 -5.20 5.66 2.56
CA ASN A 67 -4.83 5.25 1.20
C ASN A 67 -6.04 4.59 0.52
N LYS A 68 -6.26 4.92 -0.75
CA LYS A 68 -7.27 4.26 -1.60
C LYS A 68 -6.56 3.45 -2.68
N GLY A 69 -6.64 2.13 -2.57
CA GLY A 69 -6.17 1.19 -3.58
C GLY A 69 -4.93 0.40 -3.16
N SER A 70 -4.40 -0.38 -4.11
CA SER A 70 -3.21 -1.22 -3.89
C SER A 70 -1.93 -0.42 -3.84
N GLN A 71 -1.14 -0.65 -2.80
CA GLN A 71 0.20 -0.07 -2.66
C GLN A 71 1.17 -0.68 -3.69
N ILE A 72 1.02 -1.97 -4.00
CA ILE A 72 1.95 -2.71 -4.85
C ILE A 72 1.15 -3.53 -5.87
N ARG A 73 1.58 -3.49 -7.12
CA ARG A 73 1.06 -4.40 -8.16
C ARG A 73 2.18 -4.83 -9.09
N SER A 74 2.16 -6.10 -9.47
CA SER A 74 2.92 -6.57 -10.62
C SER A 74 2.39 -5.91 -11.90
N LEU A 75 3.31 -5.50 -12.76
CA LEU A 75 2.99 -5.01 -14.09
C LEU A 75 2.88 -6.15 -15.11
N ASN A 76 3.59 -7.28 -14.92
CA ASN A 76 3.65 -8.39 -15.87
C ASN A 76 3.87 -9.75 -15.15
N PRO A 77 2.90 -10.67 -15.10
CA PRO A 77 1.46 -10.50 -15.37
C PRO A 77 0.81 -9.57 -14.32
N ILE A 78 -0.34 -8.97 -14.65
CA ILE A 78 -1.03 -8.04 -13.75
C ILE A 78 -1.55 -8.80 -12.52
N LEU A 79 -0.94 -8.56 -11.37
CA LEU A 79 -1.41 -9.02 -10.05
C LEU A 79 -1.30 -7.86 -9.07
N ALA A 80 -2.42 -7.40 -8.51
CA ALA A 80 -2.45 -6.34 -7.51
C ALA A 80 -2.48 -6.91 -6.10
N ILE A 81 -1.74 -6.30 -5.18
CA ILE A 81 -1.72 -6.66 -3.76
C ILE A 81 -2.01 -5.38 -2.96
N CYS A 82 -3.06 -5.41 -2.17
CA CYS A 82 -3.49 -4.30 -1.33
C CYS A 82 -3.74 -4.77 0.10
N SER A 83 -3.31 -3.97 1.07
CA SER A 83 -3.89 -3.99 2.40
C SER A 83 -4.91 -2.85 2.50
N CYS A 84 -6.03 -3.13 3.16
CA CYS A 84 -7.05 -2.14 3.48
C CYS A 84 -7.42 -2.30 4.96
N ASP A 85 -7.29 -1.20 5.70
CA ASP A 85 -7.85 -1.12 7.05
C ASP A 85 -9.38 -1.02 6.88
N VAL A 86 -10.08 -2.12 7.12
CA VAL A 86 -11.55 -2.17 7.12
C VAL A 86 -12.02 -2.07 8.56
N ASP A 87 -12.79 -1.03 8.87
CA ASP A 87 -13.53 -0.99 10.13
C ASP A 87 -14.66 -2.03 10.07
N LEU A 88 -14.36 -3.24 10.56
CA LEU A 88 -15.30 -4.36 10.57
C LEU A 88 -16.56 -4.07 11.42
N ALA A 89 -16.48 -3.12 12.35
CA ALA A 89 -17.63 -2.70 13.15
C ALA A 89 -18.68 -1.97 12.29
N GLN A 90 -18.24 -1.22 11.27
CA GLN A 90 -19.15 -0.51 10.35
C GLN A 90 -19.85 -1.41 9.33
N VAL A 91 -19.34 -2.62 9.11
CA VAL A 91 -19.97 -3.64 8.24
C VAL A 91 -20.70 -4.74 9.02
N GLY A 92 -20.92 -4.54 10.33
CA GLY A 92 -21.71 -5.44 11.18
C GLY A 92 -21.04 -6.78 11.48
N ILE A 93 -19.73 -6.92 11.23
CA ILE A 93 -18.97 -8.14 11.54
C ILE A 93 -18.37 -7.96 12.93
N SER A 94 -19.03 -8.55 13.93
CA SER A 94 -18.51 -8.65 15.30
C SER A 94 -17.24 -9.50 15.32
N ASN A 95 -16.16 -9.01 15.92
CA ASN A 95 -14.96 -9.77 16.28
C ASN A 95 -15.33 -10.92 17.23
N LYS A 96 -15.78 -12.05 16.69
CA LYS A 96 -15.66 -13.34 17.34
C LYS A 96 -14.61 -14.11 16.56
N SER A 97 -13.39 -14.11 17.08
CA SER A 97 -12.34 -15.00 16.62
C SER A 97 -12.90 -16.43 16.62
N PRO A 98 -12.99 -17.14 15.48
CA PRO A 98 -13.22 -18.57 15.54
C PRO A 98 -11.97 -19.18 16.17
N GLN A 99 -12.14 -19.83 17.32
CA GLN A 99 -11.15 -20.77 17.82
C GLN A 99 -10.98 -21.83 16.73
N LEU A 100 -9.85 -21.78 16.03
CA LEU A 100 -9.46 -22.79 15.07
C LEU A 100 -9.07 -24.04 15.86
N ASP A 101 -10.02 -24.97 16.02
CA ASP A 101 -9.75 -26.30 16.52
C ASP A 101 -8.80 -27.00 15.54
N ALA A 102 -7.58 -27.23 16.02
CA ALA A 102 -6.54 -27.95 15.32
C ALA A 102 -6.91 -29.42 15.17
N THR A 103 -7.67 -29.77 14.13
CA THR A 103 -7.79 -31.15 13.66
C THR A 103 -8.09 -31.18 12.17
N TYR A 104 -7.04 -31.20 11.36
CA TYR A 104 -7.11 -31.83 10.04
C TYR A 104 -5.75 -32.47 9.73
N VAL A 105 -5.63 -33.73 10.16
CA VAL A 105 -4.64 -34.70 9.68
C VAL A 105 -5.45 -35.69 8.85
N GLY A 106 -5.09 -35.85 7.58
CA GLY A 106 -5.72 -36.77 6.64
C GLY A 106 -5.19 -36.55 5.23
#